data_AF-A0AAV4GSJ9-F1
#
_entry.id   AF-A0AAV4GSJ9-F1
#
_cell.length_a   1.000
_cell.length_b   1.000
_cell.length_c   1.000
_cell.angle_alpha   90.00
_cell.angle_beta   90.00
_cell.angle_gamma   90.00
#
_symmetry.space_group_name_H-M   'P 1'
#
loop_
_entity.id
_entity.type
_entity.pdbx_description
1 polymer ?
#
loop_
_entity_poly.entity_id
_entity_poly.type
_entity_poly.pdbx_seq_one_letter_code
_entity_poly.pdbx_strand_id
1 'polypeptide(L)'
;MALENGAASEKTLLSQPPGGERHGVGAKGLSLFTVVWFIVGATAGSGLMGLPHALLQIGWVGVAVMIALAVGGMYTGHILGRCQVLIRERCGEQTELLRYPYPAIGHVSYGPKLRILISVFLDVTMLGESVVFLLLAAENTSAFLHDFHVHVSACCLMVVIVVVLCPVCWCGTPKDFWPLAICASSTMLIASVLLVATMLEDVPKRLASSYHVPFKWDKFLMSFGTIFYAYGTHPSFPTFQTDMKQPQKFTTVVLVSFTVISVVYLLISIEGYLVYGSTIQDNLLLSVAPGPLLSTVQVLITLHLFCTFVMALNPVSQEAEELLNIPPSK
;
A
#
# COMPACT_ATOMS: atom_id res chain seq x y z
N MET A 1 -35.96 -16.46 -50.89
CA MET A 1 -37.06 -16.66 -49.93
C MET A 1 -36.59 -17.58 -48.79
N ALA A 2 -35.65 -17.10 -47.95
CA ALA A 2 -35.20 -17.79 -46.72
C ALA A 2 -34.29 -16.85 -45.89
N LEU A 3 -34.71 -15.61 -45.65
CA LEU A 3 -33.97 -14.63 -44.81
C LEU A 3 -34.92 -13.95 -43.81
N GLU A 4 -35.70 -14.72 -43.03
CA GLU A 4 -36.58 -14.08 -42.02
C GLU A 4 -36.97 -14.92 -40.78
N ASN A 5 -36.33 -16.07 -40.51
CA ASN A 5 -36.77 -16.95 -39.39
C ASN A 5 -35.78 -17.08 -38.22
N GLY A 6 -34.71 -16.28 -38.17
CA GLY A 6 -33.70 -16.37 -37.08
C GLY A 6 -33.96 -15.47 -35.87
N ALA A 7 -34.83 -14.46 -35.98
CA ALA A 7 -34.96 -13.40 -34.98
C ALA A 7 -36.07 -13.64 -33.91
N ALA A 8 -36.74 -14.80 -33.95
CA ALA A 8 -37.87 -15.10 -33.08
C ALA A 8 -37.53 -16.03 -31.88
N SER A 9 -36.32 -16.59 -31.81
CA SER A 9 -35.96 -17.56 -30.75
C SER A 9 -35.27 -16.93 -29.52
N GLU A 10 -34.95 -15.64 -29.53
CA GLU A 10 -34.19 -14.98 -28.45
C GLU A 10 -35.07 -14.21 -27.44
N LYS A 11 -36.39 -14.14 -27.67
CA LYS A 11 -37.32 -13.33 -26.84
C LYS A 11 -38.18 -14.13 -25.84
N THR A 12 -37.93 -15.42 -25.63
CA THR A 12 -38.79 -16.29 -24.78
C THR A 12 -38.13 -16.72 -23.46
N LEU A 13 -36.92 -16.23 -23.13
CA LEU A 13 -36.24 -16.55 -21.85
C LEU A 13 -36.43 -15.49 -20.74
N LEU A 14 -37.27 -14.47 -20.95
CA LEU A 14 -37.44 -13.33 -20.02
C LEU A 14 -38.77 -13.33 -19.23
N SER A 15 -39.39 -14.48 -18.95
CA SER A 15 -40.64 -14.48 -18.19
C SER A 15 -40.82 -15.67 -17.25
N GLN A 16 -40.18 -15.64 -16.07
CA GLN A 16 -40.71 -16.25 -14.84
C GLN A 16 -40.13 -15.59 -13.57
N PRO A 17 -41.00 -15.17 -12.62
CA PRO A 17 -40.69 -15.21 -11.18
C PRO A 17 -41.82 -15.94 -10.40
N PRO A 18 -41.74 -16.12 -9.07
CA PRO A 18 -40.60 -16.32 -8.16
C PRO A 18 -40.74 -17.62 -7.33
N GLY A 19 -39.66 -18.17 -6.80
CA GLY A 19 -39.75 -19.23 -5.79
C GLY A 19 -38.52 -20.14 -5.74
N GLY A 20 -37.60 -19.84 -4.83
CA GLY A 20 -36.38 -20.60 -4.64
C GLY A 20 -35.55 -19.99 -3.53
N GLU A 21 -35.79 -20.51 -2.32
CA GLU A 21 -35.04 -20.37 -1.08
C GLU A 21 -33.75 -19.53 -1.17
N ARG A 22 -33.77 -18.36 -0.53
CA ARG A 22 -32.54 -17.68 -0.10
C ARG A 22 -31.86 -18.55 0.94
N HIS A 23 -31.07 -19.53 0.49
CA HIS A 23 -30.04 -20.14 1.32
C HIS A 23 -29.15 -19.01 1.84
N GLY A 24 -29.18 -18.79 3.14
CA GLY A 24 -28.40 -17.77 3.81
C GLY A 24 -26.91 -18.01 3.65
N VAL A 25 -26.28 -17.30 2.71
CA VAL A 25 -24.83 -17.15 2.67
C VAL A 25 -24.43 -16.17 3.77
N GLY A 26 -24.23 -16.72 4.97
CA GLY A 26 -23.65 -15.99 6.08
C GLY A 26 -22.20 -15.59 5.82
N ALA A 27 -21.94 -14.28 5.89
CA ALA A 27 -20.75 -13.67 6.49
C ALA A 27 -19.33 -13.87 5.91
N LYS A 28 -19.12 -14.30 4.65
CA LYS A 28 -17.77 -14.30 4.05
C LYS A 28 -17.41 -12.93 3.45
N GLY A 29 -16.55 -12.17 4.12
CA GLY A 29 -15.97 -10.91 3.64
C GLY A 29 -15.34 -10.09 4.77
N LEU A 30 -14.43 -9.18 4.45
CA LEU A 30 -13.80 -8.25 5.39
C LEU A 30 -14.78 -7.15 5.81
N SER A 31 -14.73 -6.78 7.09
CA SER A 31 -15.51 -5.65 7.60
C SER A 31 -14.93 -4.32 7.09
N LEU A 32 -15.76 -3.27 7.05
CA LEU A 32 -15.28 -1.92 6.67
C LEU A 32 -14.08 -1.49 7.52
N PHE A 33 -14.14 -1.71 8.83
CA PHE A 33 -13.07 -1.37 9.76
C PHE A 33 -11.78 -2.12 9.44
N THR A 34 -11.89 -3.43 9.15
CA THR A 34 -10.73 -4.26 8.78
C THR A 34 -10.06 -3.75 7.51
N VAL A 35 -10.83 -3.36 6.49
CA VAL A 35 -10.25 -2.84 5.24
C VAL A 35 -9.66 -1.44 5.44
N VAL A 36 -10.26 -0.58 6.26
CA VAL A 36 -9.63 0.69 6.65
C VAL A 36 -8.26 0.43 7.27
N TRP A 37 -8.19 -0.51 8.21
CA TRP A 37 -6.94 -0.89 8.86
C TRP A 37 -5.89 -1.41 7.88
N PHE A 38 -6.30 -2.22 6.90
CA PHE A 38 -5.41 -2.76 5.87
C PHE A 38 -4.90 -1.68 4.93
N ILE A 39 -5.76 -0.74 4.48
CA ILE A 39 -5.32 0.38 3.65
C ILE A 39 -4.36 1.27 4.45
N VAL A 40 -4.69 1.62 5.69
CA VAL A 40 -3.80 2.43 6.53
C VAL A 40 -2.44 1.77 6.68
N GLY A 41 -2.38 0.47 7.00
CA GLY A 41 -1.11 -0.25 7.12
C GLY A 41 -0.35 -0.36 5.80
N ALA A 42 -1.02 -0.68 4.70
CA ALA A 42 -0.39 -0.79 3.39
C ALA A 42 0.15 0.56 2.88
N THR A 43 -0.55 1.66 3.18
CA THR A 43 -0.08 3.00 2.82
C THR A 43 1.06 3.44 3.73
N ALA A 44 0.94 3.25 5.05
CA ALA A 44 1.83 3.80 6.08
C ALA A 44 3.29 3.31 6.07
N GLY A 45 3.73 2.50 5.10
CA GLY A 45 5.04 1.86 5.13
C GLY A 45 6.22 2.78 4.85
N SER A 46 7.04 2.38 3.89
CA SER A 46 8.31 3.06 3.52
C SER A 46 8.17 4.56 3.24
N GLY A 47 7.04 4.99 2.67
CA GLY A 47 6.77 6.40 2.39
C GLY A 47 6.91 7.28 3.62
N LEU A 48 6.45 6.81 4.79
CA LEU A 48 6.50 7.58 6.04
C LEU A 48 7.93 8.02 6.41
N MET A 49 8.93 7.16 6.16
CA MET A 49 10.32 7.41 6.55
C MET A 49 10.97 8.53 5.75
N GLY A 50 10.56 8.72 4.48
CA GLY A 50 11.13 9.71 3.57
C GLY A 50 10.39 11.06 3.54
N LEU A 51 9.17 11.13 4.06
CA LEU A 51 8.38 12.37 4.04
C LEU A 51 9.01 13.55 4.78
N PRO A 52 9.62 13.40 5.98
CA PRO A 52 10.29 14.51 6.65
C PRO A 52 11.46 15.06 5.82
N HIS A 53 12.22 14.18 5.16
CA HIS A 53 13.30 14.60 4.27
C HIS A 53 12.76 15.34 3.05
N ALA A 54 11.66 14.86 2.45
CA ALA A 54 10.99 15.57 1.36
C ALA A 54 10.55 16.98 1.80
N LEU A 55 10.00 17.13 3.02
CA LEU A 55 9.64 18.43 3.59
C LEU A 55 10.87 19.31 3.83
N LEU A 56 12.01 18.75 4.24
CA LEU A 56 13.25 19.52 4.38
C LEU A 56 13.68 20.18 3.07
N GLN A 57 13.49 19.49 1.94
CA GLN A 57 13.94 19.97 0.63
C GLN A 57 13.06 21.07 0.02
N ILE A 58 11.74 21.01 0.27
CA ILE A 58 10.77 21.96 -0.31
C ILE A 58 10.01 22.79 0.74
N GLY A 59 10.40 22.71 2.01
CA GLY A 59 9.78 23.42 3.13
C GLY A 59 8.27 23.21 3.21
N TRP A 60 7.55 24.27 3.58
CA TRP A 60 6.10 24.26 3.76
C TRP A 60 5.30 24.00 2.48
N VAL A 61 5.89 24.17 1.28
CA VAL A 61 5.26 23.75 0.03
C VAL A 61 5.02 22.23 0.05
N GLY A 62 5.89 21.46 0.72
CA GLY A 62 5.71 20.02 0.91
C GLY A 62 4.41 19.67 1.62
N VAL A 63 4.00 20.44 2.63
CA VAL A 63 2.72 20.24 3.33
C VAL A 63 1.53 20.46 2.38
N ALA A 64 1.58 21.51 1.55
CA ALA A 64 0.53 21.75 0.56
C ALA A 64 0.46 20.61 -0.49
N VAL A 65 1.62 20.11 -0.93
CA VAL A 65 1.72 18.97 -1.85
C VAL A 65 1.17 17.69 -1.21
N MET A 66 1.48 17.40 0.06
CA MET A 66 0.92 16.27 0.79
C MET A 66 -0.60 16.32 0.84
N ILE A 67 -1.18 17.49 1.17
CA ILE A 67 -2.65 17.66 1.21
C ILE A 67 -3.25 17.48 -0.18
N ALA A 68 -2.64 18.08 -1.21
CA ALA A 68 -3.12 17.96 -2.58
C ALA A 68 -3.10 16.51 -3.08
N LEU A 69 -2.04 15.76 -2.78
CA LEU A 69 -1.90 14.36 -3.16
C LEU A 69 -2.82 13.44 -2.34
N ALA A 70 -3.06 13.74 -1.06
CA ALA A 70 -4.07 13.04 -0.28
C ALA A 70 -5.47 13.20 -0.90
N VAL A 71 -5.87 14.43 -1.26
CA VAL A 71 -7.16 14.71 -1.90
C VAL A 71 -7.25 14.05 -3.28
N GLY A 72 -6.19 14.13 -4.08
CA GLY A 72 -6.11 13.46 -5.38
C GLY A 72 -6.21 11.93 -5.25
N GLY A 73 -5.53 11.36 -4.25
CA GLY A 73 -5.58 9.93 -3.92
C GLY A 73 -6.98 9.48 -3.49
N MET A 74 -7.65 10.27 -2.65
CA MET A 74 -9.05 10.04 -2.25
C MET A 74 -10.00 10.06 -3.46
N TYR A 75 -9.85 11.05 -4.33
CA TYR A 75 -10.69 11.19 -5.52
C TYR A 75 -10.48 10.03 -6.50
N THR A 76 -9.23 9.72 -6.83
CA THR A 76 -8.91 8.61 -7.75
C THR A 76 -9.30 7.25 -7.16
N GLY A 77 -9.13 7.04 -5.85
CA GLY A 77 -9.60 5.85 -5.15
C GLY A 77 -11.12 5.72 -5.16
N HIS A 78 -11.86 6.83 -5.02
CA HIS A 78 -13.31 6.84 -5.20
C HIS A 78 -13.73 6.42 -6.61
N ILE A 79 -13.10 7.00 -7.64
CA ILE A 79 -13.38 6.66 -9.04
C ILE A 79 -13.10 5.19 -9.30
N LEU A 80 -11.95 4.68 -8.86
CA LEU A 80 -11.58 3.28 -9.00
C LEU A 80 -12.59 2.35 -8.32
N GLY A 81 -13.02 2.72 -7.11
CA GLY A 81 -14.06 2.00 -6.38
C GLY A 81 -15.40 1.95 -7.10
N ARG A 82 -15.79 3.04 -7.76
CA ARG A 82 -17.00 3.13 -8.58
C ARG A 82 -16.89 2.25 -9.83
N CYS A 83 -15.73 2.25 -10.51
CA CYS A 83 -15.48 1.39 -11.66
C CYS A 83 -15.66 -0.09 -11.31
N GLN A 84 -15.11 -0.53 -10.17
CA GLN A 84 -15.22 -1.92 -9.74
C GLN A 84 -16.67 -2.34 -9.45
N VAL A 85 -17.47 -1.47 -8.82
CA VAL A 85 -18.90 -1.74 -8.60
C VAL A 85 -19.64 -1.87 -9.93
N LEU A 86 -19.41 -0.95 -10.87
CA LEU A 86 -20.06 -0.96 -12.18
C LEU A 86 -19.75 -2.24 -12.98
N ILE A 87 -18.52 -2.73 -12.93
CA ILE A 87 -18.13 -3.97 -13.61
C ILE A 87 -18.84 -5.17 -12.98
N ARG A 88 -18.89 -5.24 -11.65
CA ARG A 88 -19.56 -6.33 -10.96
C ARG A 88 -21.06 -6.36 -11.24
N GLU A 89 -21.70 -5.20 -11.37
CA GLU A 89 -23.10 -5.07 -11.75
C GLU A 89 -23.36 -5.50 -13.21
N ARG A 90 -22.45 -5.21 -14.14
CA ARG A 90 -22.62 -5.52 -15.58
C ARG A 90 -22.21 -6.93 -15.98
N CYS A 91 -21.13 -7.45 -15.41
CA CYS A 91 -20.51 -8.72 -15.82
C CYS A 91 -20.85 -9.88 -14.86
N GLY A 92 -21.49 -9.61 -13.71
CA GLY A 92 -21.76 -10.61 -12.68
C GLY A 92 -20.51 -11.09 -11.95
N GLU A 93 -20.60 -12.21 -11.24
CA GLU A 93 -19.46 -12.85 -10.54
C GLU A 93 -18.65 -13.76 -11.47
N GLN A 94 -18.23 -13.26 -12.63
CA GLN A 94 -17.32 -14.01 -13.50
C GLN A 94 -15.97 -14.19 -12.80
N THR A 95 -15.61 -15.45 -12.55
CA THR A 95 -14.47 -15.84 -11.69
C THR A 95 -13.13 -15.35 -12.23
N GLU A 96 -12.97 -15.21 -13.55
CA GLU A 96 -11.71 -14.72 -14.15
C GLU A 96 -11.48 -13.22 -13.94
N LEU A 97 -12.54 -12.40 -13.93
CA LEU A 97 -12.43 -10.94 -13.70
C LEU A 97 -12.16 -10.62 -12.22
N LEU A 98 -12.48 -11.56 -11.32
CA LEU A 98 -12.24 -11.43 -9.88
C LEU A 98 -10.78 -11.73 -9.49
N ARG A 99 -10.03 -12.48 -10.31
CA ARG A 99 -8.63 -12.84 -10.01
C ARG A 99 -7.68 -11.64 -10.14
N TYR A 100 -7.89 -10.82 -11.17
CA TYR A 100 -7.11 -9.60 -11.45
C TYR A 100 -8.04 -8.38 -11.61
N PRO A 101 -8.59 -7.86 -10.49
CA PRO A 101 -9.67 -6.89 -10.54
C PRO A 101 -9.26 -5.55 -11.16
N TYR A 102 -8.02 -5.09 -10.98
CA TYR A 102 -7.56 -3.84 -11.57
C TYR A 102 -7.38 -3.96 -13.10
N PRO A 103 -6.59 -4.93 -13.66
CA PRO A 103 -6.52 -5.13 -15.11
C PRO A 103 -7.88 -5.42 -15.77
N ALA A 104 -8.81 -6.07 -15.05
CA ALA A 104 -10.18 -6.30 -15.51
C ALA A 104 -10.93 -4.99 -15.83
N ILE A 105 -10.70 -3.92 -15.05
CA ILE A 105 -11.26 -2.59 -15.34
C ILE A 105 -10.79 -2.08 -16.70
N GLY A 106 -9.51 -2.22 -17.02
CA GLY A 106 -8.98 -1.87 -18.33
C GLY A 106 -9.54 -2.73 -19.46
N HIS A 107 -9.67 -4.04 -19.21
CA HIS A 107 -10.17 -4.99 -20.17
C HIS A 107 -11.61 -4.67 -20.62
N VAL A 108 -12.50 -4.44 -19.67
CA VAL A 108 -13.92 -4.13 -19.97
C VAL A 108 -14.06 -2.77 -20.64
N SER A 109 -13.15 -1.83 -20.37
CA SER A 109 -13.23 -0.47 -20.90
C SER A 109 -12.69 -0.33 -22.33
N TYR A 110 -11.53 -0.92 -22.63
CA TYR A 110 -10.82 -0.74 -23.91
C TYR A 110 -10.25 -2.04 -24.51
N GLY A 111 -10.59 -3.20 -23.95
CA GLY A 111 -10.19 -4.51 -24.46
C GLY A 111 -8.84 -5.01 -23.97
N PRO A 112 -8.31 -6.10 -24.59
CA PRO A 112 -7.16 -6.85 -24.07
C PRO A 112 -5.84 -6.07 -24.04
N LYS A 113 -5.63 -5.10 -24.94
CA LYS A 113 -4.40 -4.29 -24.96
C LYS A 113 -4.24 -3.46 -23.68
N LEU A 114 -5.32 -2.85 -23.21
CA LEU A 114 -5.28 -2.04 -21.99
C LEU A 114 -5.14 -2.92 -20.73
N ARG A 115 -5.70 -4.14 -20.74
CA ARG A 115 -5.48 -5.12 -19.66
C ARG A 115 -4.00 -5.38 -19.45
N ILE A 116 -3.28 -5.72 -20.52
CA ILE A 116 -1.84 -6.00 -20.48
C ILE A 116 -1.06 -4.75 -20.02
N LEU A 117 -1.40 -3.58 -20.56
CA LEU A 117 -0.73 -2.34 -20.16
C LEU A 117 -0.87 -2.06 -18.65
N ILE A 118 -2.07 -2.21 -18.09
CA ILE A 118 -2.32 -2.03 -16.66
C ILE A 118 -1.57 -3.09 -15.84
N SER A 119 -1.62 -4.37 -16.22
CA SER A 119 -0.84 -5.43 -15.55
C SER A 119 0.64 -5.08 -15.46
N VAL A 120 1.27 -4.69 -16.58
CA VAL A 120 2.70 -4.31 -16.59
C VAL A 120 2.99 -3.13 -15.65
N PHE A 121 2.14 -2.10 -15.63
CA PHE A 121 2.34 -0.98 -14.70
C PHE A 121 2.17 -1.39 -13.23
N LEU A 122 1.23 -2.28 -12.93
CA LEU A 122 1.04 -2.79 -11.57
C LEU A 122 2.25 -3.63 -11.14
N ASP A 123 2.74 -4.53 -11.99
CA ASP A 123 3.91 -5.36 -11.69
C ASP A 123 5.15 -4.53 -11.44
N VAL A 124 5.43 -3.55 -12.30
CA VAL A 124 6.56 -2.62 -12.11
C VAL A 124 6.42 -1.84 -10.80
N THR A 125 5.21 -1.43 -10.45
CA THR A 125 4.95 -0.69 -9.20
C THR A 125 5.16 -1.57 -7.97
N MET A 126 4.59 -2.79 -7.96
CA MET A 126 4.71 -3.74 -6.85
C MET A 126 6.16 -4.22 -6.66
N LEU A 127 6.89 -4.45 -7.76
CA LEU A 127 8.30 -4.78 -7.70
C LEU A 127 9.12 -3.60 -7.14
N GLY A 128 8.84 -2.38 -7.58
CA GLY A 128 9.47 -1.16 -7.08
C GLY A 128 9.24 -0.97 -5.58
N GLU A 129 8.00 -1.12 -5.12
CA GLU A 129 7.64 -1.10 -3.69
C GLU A 129 8.41 -2.16 -2.89
N SER A 130 8.48 -3.38 -3.41
CA SER A 130 9.22 -4.48 -2.76
C SER A 130 10.71 -4.17 -2.61
N VAL A 131 11.33 -3.54 -3.61
CA VAL A 131 12.74 -3.11 -3.53
C VAL A 131 12.95 -2.05 -2.45
N VAL A 132 12.04 -1.07 -2.34
CA VAL A 132 12.12 -0.04 -1.30
C VAL A 132 11.93 -0.64 0.09
N PHE A 133 10.96 -1.55 0.28
CA PHE A 133 10.78 -2.23 1.56
C PHE A 133 12.02 -3.02 1.98
N LEU A 134 12.64 -3.73 1.03
CA LEU A 134 13.87 -4.47 1.28
C LEU A 134 15.04 -3.55 1.68
N LEU A 135 15.20 -2.43 0.97
CA LEU A 135 16.25 -1.46 1.27
C LEU A 135 16.10 -0.89 2.68
N LEU A 136 14.90 -0.39 3.03
CA LEU A 136 14.63 0.17 4.35
C LEU A 136 14.77 -0.88 5.46
N ALA A 137 14.33 -2.12 5.21
CA ALA A 137 14.46 -3.19 6.19
C ALA A 137 15.93 -3.51 6.47
N ALA A 138 16.77 -3.50 5.43
CA ALA A 138 18.20 -3.72 5.57
C ALA A 138 18.92 -2.58 6.28
N GLU A 139 18.62 -1.33 5.95
CA GLU A 139 19.16 -0.14 6.66
C GLU A 139 18.76 -0.13 8.13
N ASN A 140 17.47 -0.38 8.41
CA ASN A 140 16.94 -0.39 9.77
C ASN A 140 17.54 -1.53 10.60
N THR A 141 17.66 -2.72 10.01
CA THR A 141 18.33 -3.87 10.67
C THR A 141 19.82 -3.60 10.90
N SER A 142 20.50 -2.96 9.94
CA SER A 142 21.91 -2.56 10.07
C SER A 142 22.10 -1.58 11.23
N ALA A 143 21.25 -0.56 11.32
CA ALA A 143 21.27 0.44 12.39
C ALA A 143 21.00 -0.20 13.75
N PHE A 144 19.98 -1.06 13.84
CA PHE A 144 19.66 -1.80 15.06
C PHE A 144 20.81 -2.71 15.51
N LEU A 145 21.47 -3.43 14.60
CA LEU A 145 22.61 -4.29 14.94
C LEU A 145 23.84 -3.49 15.42
N HIS A 146 24.03 -2.28 14.90
CA HIS A 146 25.08 -1.38 15.38
C HIS A 146 24.92 -1.01 16.86
N ASP A 147 23.69 -0.90 17.37
CA ASP A 147 23.42 -0.66 18.80
C ASP A 147 23.95 -1.81 19.69
N PHE A 148 24.11 -3.01 19.13
CA PHE A 148 24.69 -4.19 19.80
C PHE A 148 26.15 -4.46 19.42
N HIS A 149 26.85 -3.46 18.87
CA HIS A 149 28.24 -3.57 18.38
C HIS A 149 28.45 -4.62 17.27
N VAL A 150 27.40 -4.95 16.52
CA VAL A 150 27.46 -5.85 15.37
C VAL A 150 27.45 -5.04 14.08
N HIS A 151 28.60 -4.98 13.41
CA HIS A 151 28.78 -4.20 12.19
C HIS A 151 28.56 -5.07 10.94
N VAL A 152 27.37 -4.97 10.34
CA VAL A 152 27.02 -5.62 9.08
C VAL A 152 26.46 -4.56 8.14
N SER A 153 26.90 -4.55 6.87
CA SER A 153 26.42 -3.58 5.89
C SER A 153 24.98 -3.88 5.47
N ALA A 154 24.21 -2.82 5.18
CA ALA A 154 22.87 -2.94 4.63
C ALA A 154 22.84 -3.79 3.35
N CYS A 155 23.85 -3.66 2.46
CA CYS A 155 23.93 -4.47 1.25
C CYS A 155 23.99 -5.99 1.52
N CYS A 156 24.74 -6.41 2.55
CA CYS A 156 24.80 -7.81 2.95
C CYS A 156 23.44 -8.26 3.53
N LEU A 157 22.84 -7.43 4.38
CA LEU A 157 21.54 -7.70 4.98
C LEU A 157 20.42 -7.80 3.95
N MET A 158 20.44 -7.02 2.87
CA MET A 158 19.48 -7.17 1.77
C MET A 158 19.49 -8.60 1.21
N VAL A 159 20.67 -9.16 0.94
CA VAL A 159 20.80 -10.53 0.42
C VAL A 159 20.28 -11.55 1.43
N VAL A 160 20.64 -11.39 2.70
CA VAL A 160 20.19 -12.29 3.78
C VAL A 160 18.66 -12.24 3.93
N ILE A 161 18.07 -11.05 3.98
CA ILE A 161 16.63 -10.85 4.11
C ILE A 161 15.90 -11.50 2.92
N VAL A 162 16.37 -11.30 1.68
CA VAL A 162 15.78 -11.95 0.50
C VAL A 162 15.84 -13.47 0.63
N VAL A 163 16.99 -14.05 1.00
CA VAL A 163 17.12 -15.52 1.14
C VAL A 163 16.17 -16.07 2.20
N VAL A 164 15.94 -15.32 3.29
CA VAL A 164 15.04 -15.73 4.37
C VAL A 164 13.56 -15.56 4.01
N LEU A 165 13.19 -14.46 3.34
CA LEU A 165 11.80 -14.14 3.01
C LEU A 165 11.32 -14.80 1.73
N CYS A 166 12.21 -15.09 0.77
CA CYS A 166 11.85 -15.66 -0.53
C CYS A 166 11.05 -16.98 -0.42
N PRO A 167 11.40 -17.95 0.47
CA PRO A 167 10.58 -19.13 0.68
C PRO A 167 9.16 -18.81 1.17
N VAL A 168 9.00 -17.76 1.99
CA VAL A 168 7.71 -17.34 2.52
C VAL A 168 6.83 -16.76 1.41
N CYS A 169 7.43 -16.05 0.44
CA CYS A 169 6.73 -15.53 -0.73
C CYS A 169 6.17 -16.65 -1.64
N TRP A 170 6.78 -17.83 -1.66
CA TRP A 170 6.34 -18.96 -2.48
C TRP A 170 5.20 -19.78 -1.86
N CYS A 171 4.92 -19.61 -0.57
CA CYS A 171 4.00 -20.48 0.17
C CYS A 171 2.58 -19.93 0.32
N GLY A 172 2.17 -18.90 -0.44
CA GLY A 172 0.95 -18.16 -0.12
C GLY A 172 0.01 -17.88 -1.29
N THR A 173 -1.20 -18.44 -1.26
CA THR A 173 -2.33 -17.84 -1.98
C THR A 173 -2.79 -16.57 -1.23
N PRO A 174 -3.27 -15.49 -1.88
CA PRO A 174 -3.61 -14.21 -1.21
C PRO A 174 -4.68 -14.37 -0.13
N LYS A 175 -5.45 -15.46 -0.18
CA LYS A 175 -6.53 -15.80 0.75
C LYS A 175 -6.04 -16.00 2.19
N ASP A 176 -4.76 -16.35 2.39
CA ASP A 176 -4.20 -16.62 3.72
C ASP A 176 -3.36 -15.46 4.28
N PHE A 177 -3.32 -14.31 3.60
CA PHE A 177 -2.49 -13.16 4.00
C PHE A 177 -3.14 -12.20 5.00
N TRP A 178 -4.38 -12.46 5.40
CA TRP A 178 -5.07 -11.62 6.39
C TRP A 178 -4.31 -11.47 7.73
N PRO A 179 -3.60 -12.48 8.30
CA PRO A 179 -2.84 -12.29 9.53
C PRO A 179 -1.63 -11.39 9.30
N LEU A 180 -1.01 -11.50 8.12
CA LEU A 180 0.15 -10.71 7.72
C LEU A 180 -0.23 -9.23 7.55
N ALA A 181 -1.40 -8.97 6.94
CA ALA A 181 -1.97 -7.63 6.84
C ALA A 181 -2.28 -7.02 8.22
N ILE A 182 -2.86 -7.79 9.14
CA ILE A 182 -3.09 -7.34 10.52
C ILE A 182 -1.77 -7.03 11.23
N CYS A 183 -0.76 -7.90 11.06
CA CYS A 183 0.56 -7.72 11.65
C CYS A 183 1.19 -6.43 11.12
N ALA A 184 1.27 -6.27 9.80
CA ALA A 184 1.81 -5.09 9.14
C ALA A 184 1.12 -3.79 9.60
N SER A 185 -0.21 -3.75 9.60
CA SER A 185 -0.95 -2.55 10.02
C SER A 185 -0.77 -2.23 11.50
N SER A 186 -0.77 -3.25 12.36
CA SER A 186 -0.66 -3.06 13.82
C SER A 186 0.74 -2.59 14.21
N THR A 187 1.78 -3.22 13.69
CA THR A 187 3.16 -2.83 13.99
C THR A 187 3.46 -1.43 13.50
N MET A 188 2.94 -1.06 12.33
CA MET A 188 3.14 0.27 11.76
C MET A 188 2.48 1.38 12.57
N LEU A 189 1.23 1.17 13.02
CA LEU A 189 0.54 2.18 13.82
C LEU A 189 1.20 2.36 15.18
N ILE A 190 1.55 1.26 15.86
CA ILE A 190 2.25 1.30 17.15
C ILE A 190 3.60 2.00 16.95
N ALA A 191 4.36 1.64 15.92
CA ALA A 191 5.64 2.28 15.62
C ALA A 191 5.48 3.78 15.35
N SER A 192 4.44 4.20 14.64
CA SER A 192 4.17 5.62 14.36
C SER A 192 3.93 6.40 15.66
N VAL A 193 3.16 5.86 16.59
CA VAL A 193 2.91 6.50 17.90
C VAL A 193 4.18 6.57 18.75
N LEU A 194 4.95 5.48 18.79
CA LEU A 194 6.21 5.45 19.56
C LEU A 194 7.28 6.36 18.93
N LEU A 195 7.28 6.50 17.60
CA LEU A 195 8.20 7.38 16.87
C LEU A 195 7.94 8.84 17.24
N VAL A 196 6.67 9.26 17.25
CA VAL A 196 6.26 10.59 17.75
C VAL A 196 6.73 10.81 19.18
N ALA A 197 6.46 9.86 20.09
CA ALA A 197 6.91 9.95 21.47
C ALA A 197 8.45 10.09 21.57
N THR A 198 9.20 9.37 20.75
CA THR A 198 10.67 9.45 20.70
C THR A 198 11.14 10.82 20.21
N MET A 199 10.51 11.38 19.18
CA MET A 199 10.86 12.70 18.65
C MET A 199 10.56 13.81 19.65
N LEU A 200 9.47 13.69 20.43
CA LEU A 200 9.15 14.62 21.52
C LEU A 200 10.22 14.65 22.61
N GLU A 201 10.88 13.53 22.92
CA GLU A 201 12.01 13.48 23.87
C GLU A 201 13.25 14.21 23.36
N ASP A 202 13.40 14.33 22.04
CA ASP A 202 14.51 15.01 21.38
C ASP A 202 14.29 16.53 21.24
N VAL A 203 13.06 17.02 21.36
CA VAL A 203 12.69 18.45 21.24
C VAL A 203 13.58 19.37 22.08
N PRO A 204 13.77 19.15 23.41
CA PRO A 204 14.54 20.07 24.24
C PRO A 204 16.02 20.17 23.84
N LYS A 205 16.55 19.13 23.19
CA LYS A 205 17.97 19.01 22.83
C LYS A 205 18.26 19.56 21.44
N ARG A 206 17.32 19.39 20.50
CA ARG A 206 17.58 19.61 19.07
C ARG A 206 16.87 20.81 18.46
N LEU A 207 15.72 21.23 19.01
CA LEU A 207 14.89 22.26 18.40
C LEU A 207 15.63 23.60 18.24
N ALA A 208 16.40 24.00 19.25
CA ALA A 208 17.14 25.27 19.24
C ALA A 208 18.28 25.31 18.21
N SER A 209 18.80 24.14 17.80
CA SER A 209 19.87 23.99 16.81
C SER A 209 19.36 23.66 15.41
N SER A 210 18.04 23.47 15.24
CA SER A 210 17.46 23.05 13.97
C SER A 210 17.50 24.19 12.95
N TYR A 211 18.22 23.96 11.84
CA TYR A 211 18.25 24.86 10.70
C TYR A 211 17.40 24.31 9.56
N HIS A 212 16.55 25.17 8.99
CA HIS A 212 15.64 24.79 7.92
C HIS A 212 16.13 25.40 6.60
N VAL A 213 16.28 24.57 5.58
CA VAL A 213 16.78 24.99 4.27
C VAL A 213 15.68 25.77 3.55
N PRO A 214 15.99 26.92 2.93
CA PRO A 214 15.02 27.63 2.10
C PRO A 214 14.61 26.77 0.90
N PHE A 215 13.36 26.91 0.45
CA PHE A 215 12.81 26.18 -0.68
C PHE A 215 13.70 26.28 -1.92
N LYS A 216 13.98 25.13 -2.55
CA LYS A 216 14.72 25.07 -3.80
C LYS A 216 13.96 24.30 -4.89
N TRP A 217 13.86 24.90 -6.07
CA TRP A 217 13.14 24.32 -7.21
C TRP A 217 13.79 23.04 -7.76
N ASP A 218 15.12 22.92 -7.69
CA ASP A 218 15.87 21.76 -8.16
C ASP A 218 15.50 20.47 -7.40
N LYS A 219 15.01 20.60 -6.16
CA LYS A 219 14.61 19.48 -5.32
C LYS A 219 13.12 19.17 -5.37
N PHE A 220 12.34 19.98 -6.08
CA PHE A 220 10.89 19.84 -6.11
C PHE A 220 10.42 18.50 -6.69
N LEU A 221 10.95 18.09 -7.85
CA LEU A 221 10.50 16.87 -8.52
C LEU A 221 10.80 15.60 -7.71
N MET A 222 11.99 15.53 -7.09
CA MET A 222 12.36 14.39 -6.23
C MET A 222 11.48 14.32 -4.97
N SER A 223 11.22 15.48 -4.34
CA SER A 223 10.37 15.57 -3.16
C SER A 223 8.91 15.25 -3.50
N PHE A 224 8.42 15.74 -4.63
CA PHE A 224 7.10 15.39 -5.16
C PHE A 224 6.98 13.88 -5.39
N GLY A 225 7.98 13.25 -6.00
CA GLY A 225 8.00 11.80 -6.22
C GLY A 225 7.95 11.01 -4.90
N THR A 226 8.70 11.46 -3.89
CA THR A 226 8.70 10.84 -2.55
C THR A 226 7.33 10.96 -1.86
N ILE A 227 6.71 12.14 -1.93
CA ILE A 227 5.37 12.35 -1.36
C ILE A 227 4.30 11.57 -2.14
N PHE A 228 4.40 11.54 -3.47
CA PHE A 228 3.49 10.78 -4.33
C PHE A 228 3.55 9.29 -4.03
N TYR A 229 4.77 8.75 -3.91
CA TYR A 229 5.01 7.37 -3.51
C TYR A 229 4.37 7.05 -2.15
N ALA A 230 4.47 7.95 -1.16
CA ALA A 230 3.91 7.71 0.17
C ALA A 230 2.39 7.52 0.18
N TYR A 231 1.67 8.07 -0.80
CA TYR A 231 0.21 7.90 -0.96
C TYR A 231 -0.17 6.82 -2.00
N GLY A 232 0.80 6.10 -2.57
CA GLY A 232 0.61 5.12 -3.64
C GLY A 232 0.15 3.76 -3.12
N THR A 233 -1.15 3.58 -2.87
CA THR A 233 -1.72 2.26 -2.45
C THR A 233 -2.83 1.76 -3.40
N HIS A 234 -3.11 2.51 -4.47
CA HIS A 234 -4.16 2.23 -5.45
C HIS A 234 -4.10 0.83 -6.09
N PRO A 235 -2.93 0.24 -6.39
CA PRO A 235 -2.85 -1.11 -6.95
C PRO A 235 -3.67 -2.16 -6.17
N SER A 236 -3.71 -2.04 -4.84
CA SER A 236 -4.38 -3.00 -3.95
C SER A 236 -5.86 -2.71 -3.73
N PHE A 237 -6.37 -1.54 -4.15
CA PHE A 237 -7.74 -1.12 -3.87
C PHE A 237 -8.81 -2.07 -4.44
N PRO A 238 -8.74 -2.49 -5.73
CA PRO A 238 -9.79 -3.35 -6.28
C PRO A 238 -9.82 -4.73 -5.62
N THR A 239 -8.67 -5.24 -5.18
CA THR A 239 -8.56 -6.48 -4.40
C THR A 239 -9.22 -6.32 -3.03
N PHE A 240 -8.84 -5.29 -2.27
CA PHE A 240 -9.47 -4.99 -0.98
C PHE A 240 -10.97 -4.79 -1.07
N GLN A 241 -11.44 -4.13 -2.11
CA GLN A 241 -12.87 -3.92 -2.35
C GLN A 241 -13.61 -5.22 -2.65
N THR A 242 -12.99 -6.13 -3.41
CA THR A 242 -13.57 -7.43 -3.78
C THR A 242 -13.74 -8.32 -2.54
N ASP A 243 -12.84 -8.19 -1.56
CA ASP A 243 -12.89 -8.95 -0.31
C ASP A 243 -13.88 -8.38 0.72
N MET A 244 -14.48 -7.21 0.50
CA MET A 244 -15.40 -6.57 1.45
C MET A 244 -16.77 -7.25 1.54
N LYS A 245 -17.35 -7.27 2.75
CA LYS A 245 -18.78 -7.60 2.95
C LYS A 245 -19.71 -6.63 2.23
N GLN A 246 -19.32 -5.36 2.10
CA GLN A 246 -20.13 -4.30 1.48
C GLN A 246 -19.28 -3.46 0.50
N PRO A 247 -18.96 -3.98 -0.70
CA PRO A 247 -18.07 -3.33 -1.67
C PRO A 247 -18.55 -1.94 -2.13
N GLN A 248 -19.85 -1.65 -2.02
CA GLN A 248 -20.44 -0.35 -2.36
C GLN A 248 -19.98 0.77 -1.41
N LYS A 249 -19.56 0.42 -0.19
CA LYS A 249 -19.05 1.37 0.80
C LYS A 249 -17.54 1.61 0.71
N PHE A 250 -16.87 1.08 -0.32
CA PHE A 250 -15.42 1.24 -0.48
C PHE A 250 -14.98 2.71 -0.56
N THR A 251 -15.81 3.59 -1.12
CA THR A 251 -15.53 5.04 -1.09
C THR A 251 -15.35 5.57 0.33
N THR A 252 -16.24 5.19 1.26
CA THR A 252 -16.12 5.58 2.67
C THR A 252 -14.84 5.03 3.29
N VAL A 253 -14.48 3.79 2.95
CA VAL A 253 -13.23 3.16 3.41
C VAL A 253 -12.01 3.96 2.93
N VAL A 254 -11.94 4.32 1.65
CA VAL A 254 -10.85 5.13 1.09
C VAL A 254 -10.76 6.49 1.78
N LEU A 255 -11.89 7.20 1.91
CA LEU A 255 -11.92 8.53 2.55
C LEU A 255 -11.43 8.49 4.00
N VAL A 256 -11.91 7.52 4.79
CA VAL A 256 -11.50 7.36 6.20
C VAL A 256 -10.01 6.99 6.27
N SER A 257 -9.56 6.03 5.47
CA SER A 257 -8.17 5.57 5.48
C SER A 257 -7.19 6.68 5.09
N PHE A 258 -7.50 7.42 4.01
CA PHE A 258 -6.66 8.53 3.55
C PHE A 258 -6.67 9.70 4.54
N THR A 259 -7.78 9.95 5.24
CA THR A 259 -7.82 10.96 6.29
C THR A 259 -6.91 10.57 7.45
N VAL A 260 -7.03 9.33 7.94
CA VAL A 260 -6.20 8.81 9.04
C VAL A 260 -4.72 8.85 8.68
N ILE A 261 -4.35 8.35 7.50
CA ILE A 261 -2.93 8.31 7.11
C ILE A 261 -2.36 9.70 6.87
N SER A 262 -3.15 10.62 6.30
CA SER A 262 -2.70 12.01 6.10
C SER A 262 -2.40 12.71 7.43
N VAL A 263 -3.20 12.45 8.47
CA VAL A 263 -2.95 13.00 9.82
C VAL A 263 -1.63 12.46 10.37
N VAL A 264 -1.40 11.15 10.30
CA VAL A 264 -0.14 10.51 10.78
C VAL A 264 1.06 11.05 10.00
N TYR A 265 0.94 11.13 8.67
CA TYR A 265 1.98 11.63 7.79
C TYR A 265 2.32 13.08 8.08
N LEU A 266 1.33 13.96 8.16
CA LEU A 266 1.54 15.38 8.47
C LEU A 266 2.20 15.55 9.84
N LEU A 267 1.74 14.81 10.84
CA LEU A 267 2.27 14.89 12.20
C LEU A 267 3.75 14.49 12.23
N ILE A 268 4.10 13.31 11.70
CA ILE A 268 5.49 12.83 11.70
C ILE A 268 6.39 13.68 10.80
N SER A 269 5.89 14.15 9.65
CA SER A 269 6.68 14.94 8.72
C SER A 269 6.97 16.35 9.26
N ILE A 270 5.97 17.00 9.87
CA ILE A 270 6.13 18.33 10.47
C ILE A 270 7.02 18.23 11.71
N GLU A 271 6.78 17.26 12.59
CA GLU A 271 7.60 17.08 13.78
C GLU A 271 9.06 16.76 13.42
N GLY A 272 9.27 15.79 12.52
CA GLY A 272 10.60 15.44 12.03
C GLY A 272 11.32 16.65 11.41
N TYR A 273 10.62 17.40 10.55
CA TYR A 273 11.12 18.64 9.95
C TYR A 273 11.56 19.66 11.02
N LEU A 274 10.71 19.93 12.02
CA LEU A 274 10.99 20.93 13.06
C LEU A 274 12.14 20.50 13.99
N VAL A 275 12.13 19.25 14.45
CA VAL A 275 13.08 18.75 15.47
C VAL A 275 14.47 18.56 14.88
N TYR A 276 14.58 17.96 13.70
CA TYR A 276 15.88 17.55 13.14
C TYR A 276 16.39 18.48 12.03
N GLY A 277 15.51 19.21 11.33
CA GLY A 277 15.90 20.18 10.30
C GLY A 277 16.92 19.62 9.31
N SER A 278 18.02 20.33 9.10
CA SER A 278 19.10 19.97 8.18
C SER A 278 19.83 18.65 8.49
N THR A 279 19.57 18.01 9.64
CA THR A 279 20.18 16.71 10.00
C THR A 279 19.34 15.50 9.59
N ILE A 280 18.17 15.71 8.99
CA ILE A 280 17.29 14.63 8.51
C ILE A 280 17.95 13.88 7.36
N GLN A 281 18.11 12.58 7.55
CA GLN A 281 18.46 11.61 6.50
C GLN A 281 17.22 11.17 5.71
N ASP A 282 17.43 10.57 4.54
CA ASP A 282 16.35 10.03 3.69
C ASP A 282 15.48 8.99 4.44
N ASN A 283 16.07 8.30 5.41
CA ASN A 283 15.38 7.43 6.34
C ASN A 283 15.33 8.10 7.73
N LEU A 284 14.14 8.56 8.15
CA LEU A 284 13.93 9.28 9.41
C LEU A 284 14.52 8.53 10.62
N LEU A 285 14.44 7.19 10.67
CA LEU A 285 14.93 6.41 11.81
C LEU A 285 16.43 6.59 12.06
N LEU A 286 17.21 6.91 11.03
CA LEU A 286 18.64 7.17 11.14
C LEU A 286 18.96 8.57 11.68
N SER A 287 17.96 9.43 11.81
CA SER A 287 18.10 10.81 12.31
C SER A 287 17.76 10.95 13.80
N VAL A 288 16.93 10.04 14.31
CA VAL A 288 16.46 10.02 15.70
C VAL A 288 17.58 9.57 16.64
N ALA A 289 17.66 10.15 17.84
CA ALA A 289 18.67 9.77 18.81
C ALA A 289 18.51 8.29 19.27
N PRO A 290 19.62 7.55 19.45
CA PRO A 290 19.56 6.16 19.90
C PRO A 290 19.01 6.06 21.32
N GLY A 291 18.21 5.03 21.56
CA GLY A 291 17.57 4.76 22.85
C GLY A 291 16.60 3.58 22.76
N PRO A 292 16.14 3.04 23.91
CA PRO A 292 15.31 1.84 23.94
C PRO A 292 13.97 1.99 23.21
N LEU A 293 13.42 3.20 23.21
CA LEU A 293 12.18 3.52 22.49
C LEU A 293 12.40 3.46 20.98
N LEU A 294 13.51 4.05 20.48
CA LEU A 294 13.89 3.96 19.07
C LEU A 294 14.16 2.50 18.67
N SER A 295 14.90 1.73 19.47
CA SER A 295 15.16 0.31 19.15
C SER A 295 13.85 -0.49 19.04
N THR A 296 12.84 -0.17 19.87
CA THR A 296 11.50 -0.78 19.75
C THR A 296 10.79 -0.36 18.45
N VAL A 297 10.85 0.91 18.09
CA VAL A 297 10.32 1.44 16.82
C VAL A 297 10.99 0.75 15.62
N GLN A 298 12.32 0.60 15.65
CA GLN A 298 13.09 -0.07 14.61
C GLN A 298 12.62 -1.53 14.44
N VAL A 299 12.46 -2.28 15.53
CA VAL A 299 11.96 -3.68 15.46
C VAL A 299 10.55 -3.74 14.85
N LEU A 300 9.64 -2.85 15.28
CA LEU A 300 8.26 -2.83 14.78
C LEU A 300 8.19 -2.46 13.29
N ILE A 301 8.99 -1.48 12.85
CA ILE A 301 9.06 -1.09 11.43
C ILE A 301 9.71 -2.18 10.59
N THR A 302 10.78 -2.83 11.07
CA THR A 302 11.37 -3.97 10.35
C THR A 302 10.35 -5.11 10.19
N LEU A 303 9.58 -5.42 11.24
CA LEU A 303 8.52 -6.42 11.16
C LEU A 303 7.42 -6.01 10.17
N HIS A 304 7.01 -4.74 10.19
CA HIS A 304 6.09 -4.18 9.19
C HIS A 304 6.62 -4.40 7.76
N LEU A 305 7.87 -4.02 7.49
CA LEU A 305 8.49 -4.10 6.17
C LEU A 305 8.61 -5.54 5.66
N PHE A 306 8.89 -6.50 6.53
CA PHE A 306 8.89 -7.92 6.16
C PHE A 306 7.50 -8.41 5.76
N CYS A 307 6.48 -7.99 6.51
CA CYS A 307 5.09 -8.36 6.22
C CYS A 307 4.62 -7.76 4.89
N THR A 308 4.88 -6.46 4.66
CA THR A 308 4.48 -5.79 3.43
C THR A 308 5.28 -6.23 2.22
N PHE A 309 6.57 -6.57 2.37
CA PHE A 309 7.39 -7.16 1.30
C PHE A 309 6.76 -8.45 0.75
N VAL A 310 6.42 -9.40 1.63
CA VAL A 310 5.80 -10.67 1.22
C VAL A 310 4.45 -10.42 0.54
N MET A 311 3.64 -9.49 1.06
CA MET A 311 2.36 -9.13 0.45
C MET A 311 2.50 -8.48 -0.93
N ALA A 312 3.45 -7.55 -1.09
CA ALA A 312 3.66 -6.79 -2.32
C ALA A 312 4.27 -7.64 -3.45
N LEU A 313 5.13 -8.61 -3.11
CA LEU A 313 5.77 -9.47 -4.12
C LEU A 313 4.83 -10.58 -4.63
N ASN A 314 3.78 -10.92 -3.90
CA ASN A 314 2.90 -12.04 -4.23
C ASN A 314 2.13 -11.87 -5.56
N PRO A 315 1.49 -10.72 -5.86
CA PRO A 315 0.85 -10.52 -7.17
C PRO A 315 1.80 -10.74 -8.35
N VAL A 316 3.02 -10.21 -8.25
CA VAL A 316 4.08 -10.36 -9.27
C VAL A 316 4.47 -11.84 -9.42
N SER A 317 4.61 -12.55 -8.30
CA SER A 317 4.95 -13.97 -8.30
C SER A 317 3.85 -14.81 -8.96
N GLN A 318 2.58 -14.49 -8.69
CA GLN A 318 1.44 -15.21 -9.29
C GLN A 318 1.30 -14.96 -10.78
N GLU A 319 1.51 -13.72 -11.24
CA GLU A 319 1.52 -13.41 -12.68
C GLU A 319 2.68 -14.14 -13.39
N ALA A 320 3.86 -14.21 -12.76
CA ALA A 320 4.98 -14.99 -13.28
C ALA A 320 4.70 -16.50 -13.33
N GLU A 321 4.07 -17.07 -12.29
CA GLU A 321 3.66 -18.48 -12.26
C GLU A 321 2.65 -18.79 -13.38
N GLU A 322 1.69 -17.89 -13.62
CA GLU A 322 0.70 -18.03 -14.70
C GLU A 322 1.37 -18.03 -16.08
N LEU A 323 2.32 -17.12 -16.31
CA LEU A 323 3.10 -17.08 -17.56
C LEU A 323 3.94 -18.35 -17.77
N LEU A 324 4.45 -18.94 -16.69
CA LEU A 324 5.23 -20.18 -16.71
C LEU A 324 4.37 -21.46 -16.67
N ASN A 325 3.04 -21.34 -16.63
CA ASN A 325 2.09 -22.44 -16.48
C ASN A 325 2.37 -23.33 -15.25
N ILE A 326 2.83 -22.72 -14.15
CA ILE A 326 3.03 -23.41 -12.88
C ILE A 326 1.65 -23.58 -12.21
N PRO A 327 1.28 -24.80 -11.77
CA PRO A 327 -0.01 -25.00 -11.11
C PRO A 327 -0.05 -24.22 -9.79
N PRO A 328 -1.19 -23.62 -9.43
CA PRO A 328 -1.31 -22.84 -8.20
C PRO A 328 -0.97 -23.69 -6.97
N SER A 329 -0.13 -23.17 -6.09
CA SER A 329 0.16 -23.75 -4.78
C SER A 329 -1.15 -24.02 -4.03
N LYS A 330 -1.29 -25.24 -3.50
CA LYS A 330 -2.43 -25.63 -2.66
C LYS A 330 -2.42 -24.90 -1.32
#